data_AF-A0A932TW79-F1
#
_entry.id   AF-A0A932TW79-F1
#
_cell.length_a   1.000
_cell.length_b   1.000
_cell.length_c   1.000
_cell.angle_alpha   90.00
_cell.angle_beta   90.00
_cell.angle_gamma   90.00
#
_symmetry.space_group_name_H-M   'P 1'
#
loop_
_entity.id
_entity.type
_entity.pdbx_description
1 polymer ?
#
loop_
_entity_poly.entity_id
_entity_poly.type
_entity_poly.pdbx_seq_one_letter_code
_entity_poly.pdbx_strand_id
1 'polypeptide(L)'
;MVNFHEHKLWQEAYVALMDLEDPELIATGQEIAAIIADSLTREDRRVGRDLIHNAVALVAKLRTQLAILWGQERLDDETFKKLDGTYAALSSSLQS
;
A
#
# COMPACT_ATOMS: atom_id res chain seq x y z
N MET A 1 1.43 -23.77 -5.97
CA MET A 1 1.47 -22.51 -5.20
C MET A 1 1.56 -21.39 -6.21
N VAL A 2 0.59 -20.48 -6.25
CA VAL A 2 0.65 -19.34 -7.18
C VAL A 2 1.75 -18.39 -6.67
N ASN A 3 2.66 -17.99 -7.55
CA ASN A 3 3.69 -17.02 -7.22
C ASN A 3 3.03 -15.65 -7.01
N PHE A 4 3.04 -15.12 -5.78
CA PHE A 4 2.38 -13.84 -5.48
C PHE A 4 2.98 -12.67 -6.29
N HIS A 5 4.24 -12.78 -6.73
CA HIS A 5 4.89 -11.76 -7.56
C HIS A 5 4.22 -11.55 -8.92
N GLU A 6 3.44 -12.53 -9.40
CA GLU A 6 2.70 -12.46 -10.66
C GLU A 6 1.29 -11.88 -10.46
N HIS A 7 0.87 -11.68 -9.21
CA HIS A 7 -0.46 -11.16 -8.92
C HIS A 7 -0.50 -9.64 -9.11
N LYS A 8 -1.41 -9.17 -9.95
CA LYS A 8 -1.55 -7.75 -10.31
C LYS A 8 -1.62 -6.83 -9.08
N LEU A 9 -2.42 -7.18 -8.08
CA LEU A 9 -2.54 -6.39 -6.84
C LEU A 9 -1.21 -6.23 -6.10
N TRP A 10 -0.38 -7.28 -6.06
CA TRP A 10 0.93 -7.19 -5.43
C TRP A 10 1.89 -6.31 -6.25
N GLN A 11 1.84 -6.42 -7.58
CA GLN A 11 2.65 -5.58 -8.48
C GLN A 11 2.28 -4.10 -8.35
N GLU A 12 1.00 -3.78 -8.24
CA GLU A 12 0.53 -2.41 -7.99
C GLU A 12 1.06 -1.86 -6.66
N ALA A 13 1.00 -2.65 -5.59
CA ALA A 13 1.55 -2.26 -4.30
C ALA A 13 3.09 -2.09 -4.34
N TYR A 14 3.78 -2.96 -5.07
CA TYR A 14 5.23 -2.89 -5.24
C TYR A 14 5.64 -1.63 -6.00
N VAL A 15 4.97 -1.31 -7.12
CA VAL A 15 5.25 -0.08 -7.87
C VAL A 15 4.98 1.16 -7.02
N ALA A 16 3.88 1.18 -6.26
CA ALA A 16 3.58 2.27 -5.34
C ALA A 16 4.66 2.47 -4.26
N LEU A 17 5.18 1.36 -3.70
CA LEU A 17 6.29 1.38 -2.74
C LEU A 17 7.56 1.96 -3.35
N MET A 18 7.88 1.65 -4.61
CA MET A 18 9.09 2.13 -5.27
C MET A 18 9.11 3.65 -5.51
N ASP A 19 7.94 4.29 -5.48
CA ASP A 19 7.81 5.75 -5.61
C ASP A 19 8.04 6.49 -4.26
N LEU A 20 8.26 5.77 -3.16
CA LEU A 20 8.48 6.36 -1.84
C LEU A 20 9.97 6.63 -1.57
N GLU A 21 10.27 7.81 -1.06
CA GLU A 21 11.64 8.21 -0.68
C GLU A 21 11.84 8.37 0.83
N ASP A 22 10.77 8.67 1.57
CA ASP A 22 10.83 8.86 3.02
C ASP A 22 10.93 7.51 3.75
N PRO A 23 11.93 7.27 4.62
CA PRO A 23 12.11 6.00 5.31
C PRO A 23 10.90 5.53 6.12
N GLU A 24 10.14 6.46 6.72
CA GLU A 24 8.94 6.12 7.50
C GLU A 24 7.81 5.67 6.58
N LEU A 25 7.67 6.29 5.40
CA LEU A 25 6.72 5.86 4.39
C LEU A 25 7.13 4.51 3.79
N ILE A 26 8.41 4.32 3.48
CA ILE A 26 8.95 3.07 2.94
C ILE A 26 8.63 1.91 3.88
N ALA A 27 8.83 2.08 5.19
CA ALA A 27 8.51 1.05 6.17
C ALA A 27 7.02 0.66 6.14
N THR A 28 6.11 1.64 6.10
CA THR A 28 4.66 1.35 5.97
C THR A 28 4.33 0.73 4.61
N GLY A 29 4.95 1.19 3.51
CA GLY A 29 4.75 0.65 2.18
C GLY A 29 5.21 -0.80 2.04
N GLN A 30 6.33 -1.15 2.66
CA GLN A 30 6.83 -2.52 2.77
C GLN A 30 5.84 -3.41 3.54
N GLU A 31 5.29 -2.88 4.64
CA GLU A 31 4.26 -3.59 5.43
C GLU A 31 3.01 -3.88 4.58
N ILE A 32 2.52 -2.90 3.81
CA ILE A 32 1.39 -3.07 2.90
C ILE A 32 1.69 -4.17 1.87
N ALA A 33 2.83 -4.10 1.18
CA ALA A 33 3.20 -5.09 0.16
C ALA A 33 3.37 -6.50 0.77
N ALA A 34 3.92 -6.60 1.98
CA ALA A 34 4.09 -7.86 2.69
C ALA A 34 2.74 -8.48 3.11
N ILE A 35 1.79 -7.68 3.61
CA ILE A 35 0.45 -8.18 3.98
C ILE A 35 -0.34 -8.62 2.75
N ILE A 36 -0.22 -7.90 1.62
CA ILE A 36 -0.83 -8.31 0.36
C ILE A 36 -0.22 -9.65 -0.09
N ALA A 37 1.09 -9.79 -0.08
CA ALA A 37 1.75 -11.07 -0.41
C ALA A 37 1.27 -12.19 0.52
N ASP A 38 1.22 -11.95 1.82
CA ASP A 38 0.73 -12.91 2.80
C ASP A 38 -0.70 -13.36 2.47
N SER A 39 -1.61 -12.40 2.26
CA SER A 39 -3.02 -12.66 1.93
C SER A 39 -3.20 -13.57 0.70
N LEU A 40 -2.36 -13.40 -0.32
CA LEU A 40 -2.41 -14.14 -1.57
C LEU A 40 -1.87 -15.57 -1.43
N THR A 41 -1.06 -15.83 -0.40
CA THR A 41 -0.46 -17.15 -0.14
C THR A 41 -1.25 -17.99 0.87
N ARG A 42 -2.26 -17.42 1.54
CA ARG A 42 -3.09 -18.17 2.51
C ARG A 42 -3.99 -19.20 1.83
N GLU A 43 -4.00 -20.40 2.39
CA GLU A 43 -4.95 -21.46 1.99
C GLU A 43 -6.39 -21.14 2.43
N ASP A 44 -6.54 -20.60 3.64
CA ASP A 44 -7.85 -20.14 4.14
C ASP A 44 -8.20 -18.78 3.53
N ARG A 45 -9.18 -18.80 2.61
CA ARG A 45 -9.69 -17.61 1.93
C ARG A 45 -10.29 -16.57 2.88
N ARG A 46 -10.81 -16.97 4.06
CA ARG A 46 -11.33 -16.02 5.04
C ARG A 46 -10.19 -15.23 5.65
N VAL A 47 -9.13 -15.91 6.08
CA VAL A 47 -7.91 -15.26 6.61
C VAL A 47 -7.27 -14.37 5.56
N GLY A 48 -7.20 -14.83 4.29
CA GLY A 48 -6.74 -14.01 3.18
C GLY A 48 -7.53 -12.70 3.05
N ARG A 49 -8.87 -12.74 3.11
CA ARG A 49 -9.70 -11.53 3.08
C ARG A 49 -9.51 -10.62 4.30
N ASP A 50 -9.38 -11.20 5.49
CA ASP A 50 -9.13 -10.43 6.72
C ASP A 50 -7.79 -9.67 6.62
N LEU A 51 -6.77 -10.27 6.00
CA LEU A 51 -5.48 -9.61 5.71
C LEU A 51 -5.61 -8.50 4.67
N ILE A 52 -6.43 -8.68 3.62
CA ILE A 52 -6.72 -7.62 2.65
C ILE A 52 -7.36 -6.41 3.33
N HIS A 53 -8.31 -6.60 4.24
CA HIS A 53 -8.89 -5.50 5.02
C HIS A 53 -7.83 -4.79 5.90
N ASN A 54 -6.88 -5.54 6.45
CA ASN A 54 -5.75 -4.95 7.18
C ASN A 54 -4.86 -4.10 6.26
N ALA A 55 -4.57 -4.58 5.04
CA ALA A 55 -3.84 -3.79 4.05
C ALA A 55 -4.55 -2.47 3.71
N VAL A 56 -5.89 -2.46 3.62
CA VAL A 56 -6.67 -1.21 3.43
C VAL A 56 -6.44 -0.23 4.58
N ALA A 57 -6.43 -0.70 5.82
CA ALA A 57 -6.15 0.13 7.00
C ALA A 57 -4.73 0.71 6.96
N LEU A 58 -3.73 -0.07 6.54
CA LEU A 58 -2.36 0.41 6.37
C LEU A 58 -2.22 1.42 5.25
N VAL A 59 -2.96 1.27 4.15
CA VAL A 59 -3.02 2.28 3.08
C VAL A 59 -3.58 3.60 3.64
N ALA A 60 -4.63 3.56 4.47
CA ALA A 60 -5.16 4.76 5.13
C ALA A 60 -4.13 5.40 6.08
N LYS A 61 -3.36 4.60 6.81
CA LYS A 61 -2.25 5.06 7.65
C LYS A 61 -1.18 5.77 6.80
N LEU A 62 -0.75 5.17 5.69
CA LEU A 62 0.27 5.76 4.81
C LEU A 62 -0.19 7.08 4.22
N ARG A 63 -1.44 7.17 3.76
CA ARG A 63 -2.03 8.42 3.27
C ARG A 63 -2.09 9.51 4.35
N THR A 64 -2.33 9.12 5.60
CA THR A 64 -2.25 10.03 6.74
C THR A 64 -0.81 10.53 6.96
N GLN A 65 0.19 9.64 6.85
CA GLN A 65 1.60 10.03 6.93
C GLN A 65 1.99 11.00 5.80
N LEU A 66 1.54 10.77 4.56
CA LEU A 66 1.72 11.69 3.43
C LEU A 66 1.16 13.08 3.74
N ALA A 67 -0.06 13.16 4.27
CA ALA A 67 -0.68 14.44 4.62
C ALA A 67 0.09 15.19 5.74
N ILE A 68 0.63 14.45 6.71
CA ILE A 68 1.49 15.02 7.77
C ILE A 68 2.77 15.59 7.17
N LEU A 69 3.45 14.83 6.31
CA LEU A 69 4.71 15.26 5.68
C LEU A 69 4.50 16.47 4.76
N TRP A 70 3.40 16.50 4.02
CA TRP A 70 2.99 17.66 3.24
C TRP A 70 2.73 18.88 4.11
N GLY A 71 1.98 18.72 5.22
CA GLY A 71 1.75 19.81 6.19
C GLY A 71 3.01 20.29 6.93
N GLN A 72 4.07 19.47 6.93
CA GLN A 72 5.40 19.82 7.45
C GLN A 72 6.32 20.44 6.37
N GLU A 73 5.81 20.69 5.17
CA GLU A 73 6.58 21.18 4.01
C GLU A 73 7.73 20.25 3.60
N ARG A 74 7.65 18.96 3.96
CA ARG A 74 8.61 17.91 3.58
C ARG A 74 8.29 17.26 2.24
N LEU A 75 7.09 17.48 1.72
CA LEU A 75 6.63 17.07 0.40
C LEU A 75 6.04 18.29 -0.31
N ASP A 76 6.36 18.47 -1.58
CA ASP A 76 5.65 19.44 -2.41
C ASP A 76 4.25 18.95 -2.81
N ASP A 77 3.41 19.88 -3.28
CA ASP A 77 2.04 19.62 -3.69
C ASP A 77 1.93 18.55 -4.79
N GLU A 78 2.87 18.52 -5.73
CA GLU A 78 2.84 17.59 -6.87
C GLU A 78 3.12 16.17 -6.40
N THR A 79 4.17 16.00 -5.60
CA THR A 79 4.58 14.75 -4.99
C THR A 79 3.50 14.21 -4.06
N PHE A 80 2.93 15.07 -3.19
CA PHE A 80 1.82 14.67 -2.33
C PHE A 80 0.62 14.18 -3.13
N LYS A 81 0.16 14.93 -4.13
CA LYS A 81 -1.00 14.55 -4.96
C LYS A 81 -0.76 13.27 -5.73
N LYS A 82 0.44 13.09 -6.29
CA LYS A 82 0.84 11.86 -6.99
C LYS A 82 0.76 10.66 -6.06
N LEU A 83 1.44 10.73 -4.91
CA LEU A 83 1.51 9.62 -3.96
C LEU A 83 0.14 9.31 -3.34
N ASP A 84 -0.60 10.33 -2.88
CA ASP A 84 -1.93 10.12 -2.31
C ASP A 84 -2.90 9.51 -3.34
N GLY A 85 -2.84 9.96 -4.60
CA GLY A 85 -3.61 9.40 -5.70
C GLY A 85 -3.30 7.92 -5.97
N THR A 86 -2.01 7.57 -6.01
CA THR A 86 -1.56 6.17 -6.17
C THR A 86 -2.09 5.28 -5.04
N TYR A 87 -1.97 5.72 -3.79
CA TYR A 87 -2.44 4.93 -2.64
C TYR A 87 -3.97 4.92 -2.52
N ALA A 88 -4.68 5.95 -2.99
CA ALA A 88 -6.13 5.91 -3.14
C ALA A 88 -6.56 4.84 -4.15
N ALA A 89 -5.90 4.74 -5.31
CA ALA A 89 -6.18 3.71 -6.31
C ALA A 89 -5.87 2.29 -5.79
N LEU A 90 -4.79 2.13 -5.03
CA LEU A 90 -4.47 0.86 -4.37
C LEU A 90 -5.56 0.46 -3.36
N SER A 91 -6.03 1.41 -2.56
CA SER A 91 -7.15 1.19 -1.62
C SER A 91 -8.41 0.69 -2.32
N SER A 92 -8.76 1.27 -3.48
CA SER A 92 -9.90 0.82 -4.28
C SER A 92 -9.69 -0.59 -4.83
N SER A 93 -8.48 -0.92 -5.31
CA SER A 93 -8.14 -2.24 -5.87
C SER A 93 -8.14 -3.35 -4.82
N LEU A 94 -7.85 -3.02 -3.56
CA LEU A 94 -7.97 -3.96 -2.43
C LEU A 94 -9.42 -4.29 -2.07
N GLN A 95 -10.38 -3.46 -2.47
CA GLN A 95 -11.80 -3.58 -2.10
C GLN A 95 -12.70 -4.07 -3.24
N SER A 96 -12.15 -4.22 -4.46
CA SER A 96 -12.84 -4.74 -5.65
C SER A 96 -12.82 -6.26 -5.70
#